data_AF-A0A497M909-F1
#
_entry.id   AF-A0A497M909-F1
#
_cell.length_a   1.000
_cell.length_b   1.000
_cell.length_c   1.000
_cell.angle_alpha   90.00
_cell.angle_beta   90.00
_cell.angle_gamma   90.00
#
_symmetry.space_group_name_H-M   'P 1'
#
loop_
_entity.id
_entity.type
_entity.pdbx_description
1 polymer ?
#
loop_
_entity_poly.entity_id
_entity_poly.type
_entity_poly.pdbx_seq_one_letter_code
_entity_poly.pdbx_strand_id
1 'polypeptide(L)' 'MLHSITKVILLSLVKTRKVGGSLVVTLPKTLVEEKKIREGEIIEITVRKVRKDGFGIFKGMKPFTVEDELKAHE' A
#
# COMPACT_ATOMS: atom_id res chain seq x y z
N MET A 1 -23.93 -20.41 -1.90
CA MET A 1 -23.70 -18.96 -2.04
C MET A 1 -23.25 -18.37 -0.71
N LEU A 2 -21.96 -18.48 -0.33
CA LEU A 2 -21.35 -17.65 0.71
C LEU A 2 -19.81 -17.73 0.73
N HIS A 3 -19.17 -18.15 -0.37
CA HIS A 3 -17.70 -18.36 -0.43
C HIS A 3 -16.94 -17.18 -1.09
N SER A 4 -17.57 -16.01 -1.26
CA SER A 4 -17.05 -14.99 -2.19
C SER A 4 -16.85 -13.57 -1.64
N ILE A 5 -16.98 -13.28 -0.33
CA ILE A 5 -17.01 -11.86 0.13
C ILE A 5 -16.14 -11.55 1.36
N THR A 6 -15.06 -12.28 1.57
CA THR A 6 -13.99 -11.78 2.46
C THR A 6 -12.63 -12.19 1.91
N LYS A 7 -12.30 -11.67 0.72
CA LYS A 7 -10.91 -11.48 0.34
C LYS A 7 -10.36 -10.44 1.32
N VAL A 8 -9.86 -10.89 2.48
CA VAL A 8 -9.17 -10.03 3.45
C VAL A 8 -7.93 -9.50 2.73
N ILE A 9 -8.05 -8.31 2.14
CA ILE A 9 -6.92 -7.62 1.51
C ILE A 9 -6.06 -7.11 2.67
N LEU A 10 -5.15 -7.95 3.15
CA LEU A 10 -4.14 -7.55 4.11
C LEU A 10 -3.13 -6.65 3.37
N LEU A 11 -3.37 -5.33 3.43
CA LEU A 11 -2.47 -4.35 2.84
C LEU A 11 -1.33 -4.08 3.80
N SER A 12 -0.09 -4.37 3.38
CA SER A 12 1.11 -4.03 4.15
C SER A 12 1.99 -3.06 3.36
N LEU A 13 2.38 -1.97 4.02
CA LEU A 13 3.39 -1.05 3.49
C LEU A 13 4.77 -1.52 3.93
N VAL A 14 5.60 -1.89 2.96
CA VAL A 14 6.95 -2.40 3.21
C VAL A 14 7.98 -1.54 2.49
N LYS A 15 9.13 -1.34 3.14
CA LYS A 15 10.27 -0.64 2.55
C LYS A 15 11.10 -1.63 1.73
N THR A 16 11.41 -1.29 0.49
CA THR A 16 12.31 -2.07 -0.35
C THR A 16 13.77 -1.85 0.07
N ARG A 17 14.61 -2.86 -0.13
CA ARG A 17 16.08 -2.74 -0.01
C ARG A 17 16.77 -3.34 -1.24
N LYS A 18 17.93 -2.82 -1.61
CA LYS A 18 18.74 -3.35 -2.71
C LYS A 18 19.61 -4.52 -2.22
N VAL A 19 19.57 -5.63 -2.94
CA VAL A 19 20.45 -6.78 -2.73
C VAL A 19 20.95 -7.23 -4.11
N GLY A 20 22.24 -7.03 -4.38
CA GLY A 20 22.80 -7.23 -5.72
C GLY A 20 22.12 -6.36 -6.78
N GLY A 21 21.64 -6.99 -7.85
CA GLY A 21 20.89 -6.34 -8.94
C GLY A 21 19.39 -6.16 -8.67
N SER A 22 18.86 -6.67 -7.56
CA SER A 22 17.42 -6.77 -7.32
C SER A 22 16.96 -5.97 -6.11
N LEU A 23 15.66 -5.67 -6.08
CA LEU A 23 14.99 -5.16 -4.89
C LEU A 23 14.34 -6.31 -4.13
N VAL A 24 14.56 -6.33 -2.83
CA VAL A 24 13.99 -7.30 -1.91
C VAL A 24 13.06 -6.57 -0.95
N VAL A 25 11.91 -7.17 -0.67
CA VAL A 25 10.99 -6.76 0.40
C VAL A 25 11.00 -7.82 1.50
N THR A 26 11.02 -7.38 2.75
CA THR A 26 10.83 -8.28 3.89
C THR A 26 9.34 -8.41 4.15
N LEU A 27 8.83 -9.63 4.15
CA LEU A 27 7.47 -9.91 4.60
C LEU A 27 7.38 -9.72 6.12
N PRO A 28 6.47 -8.89 6.64
CA PRO A 28 6.27 -8.75 8.08
C PRO A 28 5.87 -10.09 8.71
N LYS A 29 6.36 -10.36 9.93
CA LYS A 29 6.09 -11.62 10.66
C LYS A 29 4.59 -11.91 10.79
N THR A 30 3.79 -10.90 11.08
CA THR A 30 2.32 -11.02 11.18
C THR A 30 1.70 -11.59 9.92
N LEU A 31 2.12 -11.10 8.74
CA LEU A 31 1.63 -11.59 7.45
C LEU A 31 2.09 -13.03 7.17
N VAL A 32 3.34 -13.36 7.55
CA VAL A 32 3.89 -14.72 7.40
C VAL A 32 3.09 -15.72 8.23
N GLU A 33 2.78 -15.38 9.49
CA GLU A 33 2.02 -16.24 10.41
C GLU A 33 0.55 -16.38 9.99
N GLU A 34 -0.13 -15.29 9.66
CA GLU A 34 -1.53 -15.28 9.25
C GLU A 34 -1.77 -16.07 7.96
N LYS A 35 -0.88 -15.90 6.97
CA LYS A 35 -0.95 -16.60 5.68
C LYS A 35 -0.24 -17.94 5.67
N LYS A 36 0.42 -18.32 6.78
CA LYS A 36 1.19 -19.57 6.94
C LYS A 36 2.23 -19.79 5.82
N ILE A 37 2.85 -18.70 5.36
CA ILE A 37 3.83 -18.72 4.28
C ILE A 37 5.09 -19.43 4.76
N ARG A 38 5.62 -20.35 3.95
CA ARG A 38 6.84 -21.10 4.26
C ARG A 38 8.00 -20.70 3.36
N GLU A 39 9.22 -20.97 3.83
CA GLU A 39 10.41 -20.81 3.01
C GLU A 39 10.36 -21.76 1.80
N GLY A 40 10.76 -21.26 0.62
CA GLY A 40 10.74 -22.02 -0.64
C GLY A 40 9.38 -22.09 -1.33
N GLU A 41 8.33 -21.49 -0.75
CA GLU A 41 7.01 -21.43 -1.37
C GLU A 41 6.96 -20.37 -2.46
N ILE A 42 6.33 -20.70 -3.60
CA ILE A 42 6.05 -19.74 -4.66
C ILE A 42 4.77 -19.01 -4.29
N ILE A 43 4.86 -17.68 -4.15
CA ILE A 43 3.72 -16.83 -3.81
C ILE A 43 3.45 -15.81 -4.92
N GLU A 44 2.19 -15.50 -5.14
CA GLU A 44 1.77 -14.39 -5.98
C GLU A 44 1.81 -13.08 -5.17
N ILE A 45 2.39 -12.03 -5.76
CA ILE A 45 2.42 -10.69 -5.16
C ILE A 45 1.79 -9.66 -6.09
N THR A 46 0.98 -8.77 -5.53
CA THR A 46 0.51 -7.57 -6.22
C THR A 46 1.29 -6.37 -5.70
N VAL A 47 2.05 -5.70 -6.57
CA VAL A 47 2.87 -4.55 -6.20
C VAL A 47 2.18 -3.25 -6.62
N ARG A 48 1.94 -2.35 -5.67
CA ARG A 48 1.45 -0.99 -5.93
C ARG A 48 2.42 0.04 -5.36
N LYS A 49 2.86 0.97 -6.18
CA LYS A 49 3.67 2.11 -5.71
C LYS A 49 2.77 3.08 -4.94
N VAL A 50 3.11 3.35 -3.68
CA VAL A 50 2.47 4.42 -2.91
C VAL A 50 2.86 5.74 -3.57
N ARG A 51 1.87 6.46 -4.10
CA ARG A 51 2.04 7.85 -4.50
C ARG A 51 1.84 8.70 -3.25
N LYS A 52 2.72 9.67 -3.00
CA LYS A 52 2.34 10.78 -2.15
C LYS A 52 1.32 11.56 -2.97
N ASP A 53 0.11 11.71 -2.46
CA ASP A 53 -0.80 12.71 -3.00
C ASP A 53 -0.04 14.04 -2.93
N GLY A 54 -0.05 14.83 -4.00
CA GLY A 54 0.76 16.06 -4.11
C GLY A 54 0.46 17.12 -3.04
N PHE A 55 -0.46 16.84 -2.13
CA PHE A 55 -0.72 17.59 -0.91
C PHE A 55 0.48 17.56 0.03
N GLY A 56 1.10 18.74 0.19
CA GLY A 56 2.23 18.93 1.11
C GLY A 56 3.61 18.85 0.47
N ILE A 57 3.75 18.73 -0.86
CA ILE A 57 5.03 18.99 -1.54
C ILE A 57 5.37 20.50 -1.43
N PHE A 58 4.35 21.36 -1.43
CA PHE A 58 4.46 22.75 -1.02
C PHE A 58 4.20 22.89 0.49
N LYS A 59 5.21 23.37 1.21
CA LYS A 59 5.14 23.65 2.65
C LYS A 59 4.06 24.72 2.90
N GLY A 60 2.89 24.32 3.40
CA GLY A 60 1.76 25.22 3.70
C GLY A 60 0.44 24.89 2.98
N MET A 61 0.41 23.90 2.09
CA MET A 61 -0.81 23.51 1.38
C MET A 61 -1.67 22.59 2.26
N LYS A 62 -2.83 23.09 2.71
CA LYS A 62 -3.84 22.29 3.45
C LYS A 62 -4.47 21.24 2.54
N PRO A 63 -4.94 20.09 3.04
CA PRO A 63 -5.74 19.14 2.26
C PRO A 63 -6.90 19.84 1.56
N PHE A 64 -7.22 19.48 0.31
CA PHE A 64 -8.42 19.96 -0.36
C PHE A 64 -9.63 19.50 0.43
N THR A 65 -10.42 20.44 0.94
CA THR A 65 -11.68 20.13 1.63
C THR A 65 -12.85 20.38 0.68
N VAL A 66 -14.02 19.82 1.01
CA VAL A 66 -15.27 20.05 0.26
C VAL A 66 -15.62 21.54 0.17
N GLU A 67 -15.12 22.35 1.10
CA GLU A 67 -15.27 23.81 1.11
C GLU A 67 -14.49 24.49 -0.03
N ASP A 68 -13.39 23.90 -0.50
CA ASP A 68 -12.59 24.42 -1.61
C ASP A 68 -13.27 24.18 -2.98
N GLU A 69 -14.10 23.13 -3.10
CA GLU A 69 -14.90 22.87 -4.32
C GLU A 69 -15.99 23.94 -4.54
N LEU A 70 -16.63 24.38 -3.45
CA LEU A 70 -17.73 25.36 -3.48
C LEU A 70 -17.29 26.78 -3.85
N LYS A 71 -15.99 27.11 -3.68
CA LYS A 71 -15.43 28.43 -4.02
C LYS A 71 -14.87 28.53 -5.43
N ALA A 72 -14.82 27.42 -6.18
CA ALA A 72 -14.25 27.41 -7.53
C ALA A 72 -15.22 27.97 -8.60
N HIS A 73 -16.48 28.23 -8.25
CA HIS A 73 -17.52 28.71 -9.15
C HIS A 73 -18.17 30.03 -8.66
N GLU A 74 -17.34 31.04 -8.38
CA GLU A 74 -17.74 32.47 -8.42
C GLU A 74 -17.00 33.19 -9.55
#